data_AF-F0G366-F1
#
_entry.id   AF-F0G366-F1
#
_cell.length_a   1.000
_cell.length_b   1.000
_cell.length_c   1.000
_cell.angle_alpha   90.00
_cell.angle_beta   90.00
_cell.angle_gamma   90.00
#
_symmetry.space_group_name_H-M   'P 1'
#
loop_
_entity.id
_entity.type
_entity.pdbx_description
1 polymer ?
#
loop_
_entity_poly.entity_id
_entity_poly.type
_entity_poly.pdbx_seq_one_letter_code
_entity_poly.pdbx_strand_id
1 'polypeptide(L)' 'TTIAAILALLPLAFALGQGSAMQQPLAVAIISGLIVQLPLVLLVLPALLGMLLGVRRV' A
#
# COMPACT_ATOMS: atom_id res chain seq x y z
N THR A 1 10.31 4.19 1.34
CA THR A 1 10.08 2.98 2.17
C THR A 1 9.28 1.93 1.42
N THR A 2 8.19 2.29 0.72
CA THR A 2 7.32 1.37 -0.05
C THR A 2 8.07 0.41 -0.96
N ILE A 3 9.05 0.91 -1.74
CA ILE A 3 9.84 0.07 -2.67
C ILE A 3 10.64 -0.99 -1.91
N ALA A 4 11.29 -0.64 -0.80
CA ALA A 4 12.04 -1.60 0.01
C ALA A 4 11.14 -2.70 0.59
N ALA A 5 9.92 -2.35 1.02
CA ALA A 5 8.94 -3.32 1.52
C ALA A 5 8.44 -4.25 0.41
N ILE A 6 8.16 -3.73 -0.78
CA ILE A 6 7.76 -4.54 -1.95
C ILE A 6 8.89 -5.52 -2.32
N LEU A 7 10.14 -5.06 -2.38
CA LEU A 7 11.29 -5.92 -2.70
C LEU A 7 11.51 -7.04 -1.68
N ALA A 8 11.29 -6.77 -0.39
CA ALA A 8 11.38 -7.79 0.67
C ALA A 8 10.29 -8.87 0.56
N LEU A 9 9.08 -8.51 0.10
CA LEU A 9 7.94 -9.42 -0.03
C LEU A 9 7.85 -10.09 -1.42
N LEU A 10 8.57 -9.56 -2.41
CA LEU A 10 8.61 -10.06 -3.79
C LEU A 10 8.84 -11.58 -3.89
N PRO A 11 9.84 -12.20 -3.22
CA PRO A 11 10.06 -13.64 -3.33
C PRO A 11 8.91 -14.47 -2.75
N LEU A 12 8.26 -13.99 -1.67
CA LEU A 12 7.08 -14.64 -1.08
C LEU A 12 5.85 -14.53 -1.99
N ALA A 13 5.66 -13.38 -2.65
CA ALA A 13 4.57 -13.16 -3.60
C ALA A 13 4.68 -14.08 -4.83
N PHE A 14 5.90 -14.36 -5.29
CA PHE A 14 6.18 -15.31 -6.39
C PHE A 14 6.26 -16.78 -5.94
N ALA A 15 5.91 -17.08 -4.69
CA ALA A 15 5.94 -18.42 -4.11
C ALA A 15 7.32 -19.11 -4.15
N LEU A 16 8.41 -18.35 -4.17
CA LEU A 16 9.78 -18.87 -4.30
C LEU A 16 10.38 -19.42 -2.99
N GLY A 17 9.55 -19.76 -2.00
CA GLY A 17 9.98 -20.23 -0.68
C GLY A 17 9.22 -21.45 -0.17
N GLN A 18 9.87 -22.28 0.65
CA GLN A 18 9.23 -23.42 1.34
C GLN A 18 8.15 -22.90 2.30
N GLY A 19 6.91 -23.42 2.23
CA GLY A 19 5.77 -22.92 3.00
C GLY A 19 5.09 -21.66 2.43
N SER A 20 5.50 -21.22 1.23
CA SER A 20 4.94 -20.05 0.54
C SER A 20 3.44 -20.13 0.27
N ALA A 21 2.86 -21.32 0.12
CA ALA A 21 1.42 -21.46 -0.14
C ALA A 21 0.54 -20.73 0.89
N MET A 22 0.98 -20.67 2.15
CA MET A 22 0.23 -19.99 3.21
C MET A 22 0.61 -18.51 3.38
N GLN A 23 1.84 -18.12 3.03
CA GLN A 23 2.34 -16.74 3.18
C GLN A 23 2.16 -15.89 1.92
N GLN A 24 2.03 -16.50 0.76
CA GLN A 24 1.75 -15.85 -0.53
C GLN A 24 0.48 -14.99 -0.49
N PRO A 25 -0.67 -15.45 0.03
CA PRO A 25 -1.86 -14.59 0.10
C PRO A 25 -1.64 -13.36 1.00
N LEU A 26 -0.87 -13.48 2.08
CA LEU A 26 -0.51 -12.36 2.95
C LEU A 26 0.40 -11.37 2.21
N ALA A 27 1.42 -11.85 1.50
CA ALA A 27 2.32 -11.00 0.73
C ALA A 27 1.58 -10.21 -0.36
N VAL A 28 0.66 -10.86 -1.07
CA VAL A 28 -0.20 -10.20 -2.07
C VAL A 28 -1.10 -9.14 -1.42
N ALA A 29 -1.70 -9.43 -0.26
CA ALA A 29 -2.51 -8.46 0.47
C ALA A 29 -1.70 -7.21 0.85
N ILE A 30 -0.48 -7.36 1.37
CA ILE A 30 0.37 -6.21 1.72
C ILE A 30 0.74 -5.39 0.48
N ILE A 31 1.21 -6.04 -0.60
CA ILE A 31 1.60 -5.33 -1.83
C ILE A 31 0.39 -4.55 -2.39
N SER A 32 -0.80 -5.15 -2.40
CA SER A 32 -2.01 -4.45 -2.85
C SER A 32 -2.36 -3.24 -1.97
N GLY A 33 -2.24 -3.36 -0.65
CA GLY A 33 -2.45 -2.27 0.29
C GLY A 33 -1.44 -1.14 0.10
N LEU A 34 -0.17 -1.47 -0.15
CA LEU A 34 0.89 -0.49 -0.42
C LEU A 34 0.67 0.26 -1.74
N ILE A 35 0.13 -0.39 -2.77
CA ILE A 35 -0.23 0.25 -4.04
C ILE A 35 -1.40 1.21 -3.84
N VAL A 36 -2.45 0.78 -3.13
CA VAL A 36 -3.64 1.61 -2.87
C VAL A 36 -3.34 2.76 -1.90
N GLN A 37 -2.39 2.60 -0.99
CA GLN A 37 -1.98 3.64 -0.05
C GLN A 37 -1.51 4.92 -0.74
N LEU A 38 -0.78 4.82 -1.85
CA LEU A 38 -0.22 5.99 -2.56
C LEU A 38 -1.31 6.97 -3.03
N PRO A 39 -2.32 6.57 -3.83
CA PRO A 39 -3.41 7.46 -4.19
C PRO A 39 -4.26 7.87 -2.98
N LEU A 40 -4.42 7.00 -1.98
CA LEU A 40 -5.19 7.33 -0.78
C LEU A 40 -4.53 8.47 0.01
N VAL A 41 -3.22 8.44 0.20
CA VAL A 41 -2.49 9.48 0.94
C VAL A 41 -2.30 10.73 0.09
N LEU A 42 -2.03 10.61 -1.22
CA LEU A 42 -1.76 11.77 -2.06
C LEU A 42 -3.02 12.50 -2.57
N LEU A 43 -4.15 11.81 -2.73
CA LEU A 43 -5.42 12.43 -3.14
C LEU A 43 -6.44 12.48 -2.01
N VAL A 44 -6.71 11.35 -1.35
CA VAL A 44 -7.83 11.26 -0.40
C VAL A 44 -7.53 12.03 0.87
N LEU A 45 -6.32 11.92 1.43
CA LEU A 45 -5.93 12.66 2.62
C LEU A 45 -5.99 14.19 2.44
N PRO A 46 -5.41 14.82 1.40
CA PRO A 46 -5.55 16.27 1.23
C PRO A 46 -6.98 16.70 0.90
N ALA A 47 -7.77 15.89 0.20
CA ALA A 47 -9.19 16.17 -0.03
C ALA A 47 -9.98 16.16 1.28
N LEU A 48 -9.76 15.16 2.14
CA LEU A 48 -10.39 15.07 3.46
C LEU A 48 -9.95 16.22 4.37
N LEU A 49 -8.65 16.54 4.41
CA LEU A 49 -8.14 17.67 5.19
C LEU A 49 -8.72 19.00 4.68
N GLY A 50 -8.81 19.20 3.37
CA GLY A 50 -9.43 20.40 2.78
C GLY A 50 -10.92 20.53 3.13
N MET A 51 -11.65 19.41 3.13
CA MET A 51 -13.06 19.35 3.51
C MET A 51 -13.26 19.62 5.01
N LEU A 52 -12.43 19.02 5.86
CA LEU A 52 -12.59 19.07 7.32
C LEU A 52 -12.05 20.38 7.93
N LEU A 53 -10.93 20.90 7.40
CA LEU A 53 -10.35 22.17 7.83
C LEU A 53 -10.97 23.37 7.09
N GLY A 54 -11.90 23.15 6.16
CA GLY A 54 -12.61 24.21 5.44
C GLY A 54 -11.65 25.16 4.73
N VAL A 55 -10.64 24.64 4.04
CA VAL A 55 -9.68 25.46 3.29
C VAL A 55 -10.43 26.12 2.13
N ARG A 56 -11.00 27.30 2.40
CA ARG A 56 -11.55 28.20 1.38
C ARG A 56 -10.42 28.50 0.41
N ARG A 57 -10.44 27.84 -0.75
CA ARG A 57 -9.69 28.30 -1.92
C ARG A 57 -10.26 29.66 -2.29
N VAL A 58 -9.57 30.71 -1.86
CA VAL A 58 -9.74 32.09 -2.34
C VAL A 58 -9.34 32.12 -3.80
#